data_AF-A0A8J6Y2M5-F1
#
_entry.id   AF-A0A8J6Y2M5-F1
#
_cell.length_a   1.000
_cell.length_b   1.000
_cell.length_c   1.000
_cell.angle_alpha   90.00
_cell.angle_beta   90.00
_cell.angle_gamma   90.00
#
_symmetry.space_group_name_H-M   'P 1'
#
loop_
_entity.id
_entity.type
_entity.pdbx_description
1 polymer ?
#
loop_
_entity_poly.entity_id
_entity_poly.type
_entity_poly.pdbx_seq_one_letter_code
_entity_poly.pdbx_strand_id
1 'polypeptide(L)'
;PEAREVVVEALDESVNGGNPQPWQVERDLLYLMRAIPRADDDDMDWEIDLLNRTSDLMGPFPVVRESITSLAQYEHPRVLITLDARISELEDALKGTVEIPLDLKETRWLLSHAVKQLAQDTSTESRAIVVTHGLRGEPHLGDTYARLAPLGDQDLSDSPDQLERLVGAIKQFLPRKILGMSVKNERRSEIVDQLVTAVSGSPTPEVRKLLTEIVKKYPDQSFGKAADQVLLDMGRYVTETRRADDRSATLTGDLALFGLPNLLQNLADAGLTGMIKIIGADGTETGTIGLDGGGMVSAGVGNLADKIAVYQMLERPMEGRFVFVTAAEGDEAEADTESSHSVMGLLMEGMRRYDEFHRALALVPDDACFKTTGKKPTDVKEDADAALAKEVWGKAARGVPAGVAEPELSVDSYSVRRLYEHWVTEGSLVRIEDNS
;
A
#
# COMPACT_ATOMS: atom_id res chain seq x y z
N PRO A 1 18.28 7.69 14.31
CA PRO A 1 19.02 6.84 15.26
C PRO A 1 19.03 7.40 16.69
N GLU A 2 19.76 8.50 16.98
CA GLU A 2 19.87 9.05 18.35
C GLU A 2 18.50 9.43 18.98
N ALA A 3 17.59 10.01 18.18
CA ALA A 3 16.26 10.36 18.68
C ALA A 3 15.41 9.13 19.05
N ARG A 4 15.63 7.98 18.40
CA ARG A 4 14.92 6.73 18.72
C ARG A 4 15.43 6.15 20.01
N GLU A 5 16.75 6.09 20.18
CA GLU A 5 17.42 5.61 21.39
C GLU A 5 16.90 6.36 22.63
N VAL A 6 16.84 7.70 22.57
CA VAL A 6 16.28 8.53 23.66
C VAL A 6 14.82 8.19 23.97
N VAL A 7 14.01 7.89 22.96
CA VAL A 7 12.59 7.50 23.15
C VAL A 7 12.49 6.12 23.80
N VAL A 8 13.31 5.16 23.37
CA VAL A 8 13.34 3.80 23.91
C VAL A 8 13.83 3.81 25.36
N GLU A 9 14.90 4.55 25.66
CA GLU A 9 15.40 4.76 27.03
C GLU A 9 14.35 5.41 27.94
N ALA A 10 13.65 6.45 27.46
CA ALA A 10 12.62 7.11 28.24
C ALA A 10 11.41 6.18 28.51
N LEU A 11 11.05 5.34 27.54
CA LEU A 11 10.01 4.33 27.72
C LEU A 11 10.45 3.26 28.72
N ASP A 12 11.70 2.80 28.64
CA ASP A 12 12.27 1.83 29.57
C ASP A 12 12.30 2.35 31.00
N GLU A 13 12.73 3.60 31.23
CA GLU A 13 12.70 4.20 32.57
C GLU A 13 11.27 4.35 33.11
N SER A 14 10.28 4.61 32.25
CA SER A 14 8.88 4.64 32.66
C SER A 14 8.35 3.26 33.07
N VAL A 15 8.66 2.24 32.27
CA VAL A 15 8.06 0.90 32.36
C VAL A 15 8.80 0.00 33.34
N ASN A 16 10.12 0.06 33.34
CA ASN A 16 11.04 -0.79 34.10
C ASN A 16 11.80 -0.02 35.20
N GLY A 17 11.92 1.30 35.08
CA GLY A 17 12.69 2.14 36.00
C GLY A 17 11.97 2.50 37.30
N GLY A 18 12.56 3.47 38.01
CA GLY A 18 12.10 3.91 39.32
C GLY A 18 11.08 5.05 39.28
N ASN A 19 10.83 5.62 38.09
CA ASN A 19 10.04 6.82 37.89
C ASN A 19 8.97 6.64 36.81
N PRO A 20 7.88 5.91 37.11
CA PRO A 20 6.82 5.65 36.14
C PRO A 20 6.16 6.95 35.68
N GLN A 21 5.99 7.10 34.37
CA GLN A 21 5.34 8.25 33.77
C GLN A 21 3.82 8.01 33.65
N PRO A 22 3.02 9.08 33.52
CA PRO A 22 1.60 8.94 33.17
C PRO A 22 1.43 8.21 31.83
N TRP A 23 0.36 7.43 31.69
CA TRP A 23 0.08 6.63 30.50
C TRP A 23 0.03 7.43 29.19
N GLN A 24 -0.30 8.73 29.27
CA GLN A 24 -0.27 9.63 28.10
C GLN A 24 1.14 9.76 27.53
N VAL A 25 2.14 9.85 28.42
CA VAL A 25 3.55 9.93 28.03
C VAL A 25 4.01 8.60 27.45
N GLU A 26 3.67 7.47 28.08
CA GLU A 26 4.02 6.14 27.56
C GLU A 26 3.43 5.89 26.17
N ARG A 27 2.15 6.24 25.96
CA ARG A 27 1.51 6.16 24.64
C ARG A 27 2.25 7.02 23.60
N ASP A 28 2.63 8.24 23.96
CA ASP A 28 3.31 9.15 23.04
C ASP A 28 4.73 8.65 22.72
N LEU A 29 5.43 8.08 23.69
CA LEU A 29 6.71 7.41 23.48
C LEU A 29 6.59 6.19 22.56
N LEU A 30 5.57 5.34 22.76
CA LEU A 30 5.28 4.22 21.86
C LEU A 30 4.96 4.67 20.43
N TYR A 31 4.21 5.76 20.28
CA TYR A 31 3.94 6.37 18.97
C TYR A 31 5.23 6.87 18.31
N LEU A 32 6.07 7.59 19.05
CA LEU A 32 7.34 8.11 18.54
C LEU A 32 8.31 6.97 18.18
N MET A 33 8.37 5.93 19.01
CA MET A 33 9.14 4.72 18.73
C MET A 33 8.66 4.08 17.43
N ARG A 34 7.35 4.07 17.14
CA ARG A 34 6.86 3.56 15.85
C ARG A 34 7.18 4.49 14.67
N ALA A 35 7.12 5.80 14.87
CA ALA A 35 7.23 6.79 13.80
C ALA A 35 8.68 7.08 13.36
N ILE A 36 9.66 6.90 14.24
CA ILE A 36 11.08 7.20 13.95
C ILE A 36 11.75 5.92 13.45
N PRO A 37 12.28 5.82 12.22
CA PRO A 37 12.90 4.58 11.71
C PRO A 37 14.06 4.05 12.56
N ARG A 38 14.25 2.73 12.57
CA ARG A 38 15.41 2.03 13.18
C ARG A 38 16.66 2.19 12.33
N ALA A 39 17.83 2.07 12.94
CA ALA A 39 19.05 1.81 12.18
C ALA A 39 19.14 0.32 11.84
N ASP A 40 19.72 -0.02 10.69
CA ASP A 40 19.66 -1.37 10.12
C ASP A 40 20.36 -2.46 10.96
N ASP A 41 21.27 -2.07 11.86
CA ASP A 41 22.09 -2.99 12.68
C ASP A 41 21.69 -3.04 14.18
N ASP A 42 20.60 -2.41 14.59
CA ASP A 42 20.20 -2.37 16.01
C ASP A 42 19.54 -3.70 16.46
N ASP A 43 19.97 -4.21 17.62
CA ASP A 43 19.29 -5.32 18.30
C ASP A 43 17.86 -4.88 18.69
N MET A 44 16.88 -5.68 18.31
CA MET A 44 15.46 -5.41 18.47
C MET A 44 14.87 -6.01 19.74
N ASP A 45 15.61 -6.90 20.41
CA ASP A 45 15.10 -7.65 21.55
C ASP A 45 14.65 -6.73 22.69
N TRP A 46 15.36 -5.62 22.92
CA TRP A 46 15.01 -4.64 23.95
C TRP A 46 13.68 -3.92 23.67
N GLU A 47 13.46 -3.47 22.44
CA GLU A 47 12.20 -2.84 22.06
C GLU A 47 11.03 -3.83 22.12
N ILE A 48 11.27 -5.09 21.72
CA ILE A 48 10.27 -6.16 21.82
C ILE A 48 9.92 -6.44 23.28
N ASP A 49 10.89 -6.42 24.20
CA ASP A 49 10.63 -6.56 25.64
C ASP A 49 9.73 -5.45 26.18
N LEU A 50 10.00 -4.21 25.79
CA LEU A 50 9.16 -3.06 26.14
C LEU A 50 7.75 -3.20 25.57
N LEU A 51 7.62 -3.59 24.31
CA LEU A 51 6.33 -3.80 23.66
C LEU A 51 5.53 -4.95 24.27
N ASN A 52 6.19 -6.06 24.59
CA ASN A 52 5.58 -7.18 25.28
C ASN A 52 5.00 -6.74 26.63
N ARG A 53 5.77 -5.96 27.41
CA ARG A 53 5.34 -5.45 28.72
C ARG A 53 4.22 -4.42 28.62
N THR A 54 4.32 -3.47 27.69
CA THR A 54 3.31 -2.41 27.50
C THR A 54 2.02 -2.90 26.82
N SER A 55 2.06 -4.07 26.16
CA SER A 55 0.87 -4.75 25.63
C SER A 55 0.06 -5.54 26.67
N ASP A 56 0.46 -5.54 27.95
CA ASP A 56 -0.28 -6.17 29.04
C ASP A 56 -1.71 -5.61 29.13
N LEU A 57 -2.71 -6.49 29.02
CA LEU A 57 -4.13 -6.14 29.01
C LEU A 57 -4.62 -5.55 30.35
N MET A 58 -3.83 -5.66 31.42
CA MET A 58 -4.08 -4.98 32.69
C MET A 58 -3.71 -3.49 32.66
N GLY A 59 -3.00 -3.05 31.61
CA GLY A 59 -2.59 -1.67 31.40
C GLY A 59 -3.71 -0.77 30.84
N PRO A 60 -3.43 0.54 30.72
CA PRO A 60 -4.36 1.49 30.11
C PRO A 60 -4.60 1.19 28.63
N PHE A 61 -5.86 1.13 28.19
CA PHE A 61 -6.25 0.84 26.81
C PHE A 61 -5.42 1.59 25.73
N PRO A 62 -5.16 2.92 25.84
CA PRO A 62 -4.40 3.64 24.82
C PRO A 62 -2.96 3.15 24.66
N VAL A 63 -2.33 2.70 25.75
CA VAL A 63 -0.97 2.15 25.76
C VAL A 63 -0.98 0.78 25.09
N VAL A 64 -1.85 -0.13 25.56
CA VAL A 64 -2.00 -1.49 25.01
C VAL A 64 -2.26 -1.47 23.50
N ARG A 65 -3.16 -0.59 23.06
CA ARG A 65 -3.45 -0.38 21.64
C ARG A 65 -2.21 0.02 20.85
N GLU A 66 -1.47 0.99 21.35
CA GLU A 66 -0.29 1.50 20.65
C GLU A 66 0.77 0.41 20.56
N SER A 67 1.01 -0.33 21.65
CA SER A 67 1.95 -1.45 21.70
C SER A 67 1.60 -2.57 20.74
N ILE A 68 0.34 -3.02 20.68
CA ILE A 68 -0.10 -4.05 19.72
C ILE A 68 0.08 -3.56 18.27
N THR A 69 -0.17 -2.27 18.01
CA THR A 69 0.04 -1.70 16.67
C THR A 69 1.52 -1.63 16.30
N SER A 70 2.38 -1.30 17.26
CA SER A 70 3.83 -1.26 17.04
C SER A 70 4.41 -2.66 16.86
N LEU A 71 3.98 -3.65 17.65
CA LEU A 71 4.38 -5.06 17.51
C LEU A 71 4.22 -5.56 16.07
N ALA A 72 3.10 -5.24 15.43
CA ALA A 72 2.79 -5.66 14.06
C ALA A 72 3.77 -5.16 12.98
N GLN A 73 4.61 -4.17 13.26
CA GLN A 73 5.59 -3.66 12.29
C GLN A 73 6.90 -4.45 12.26
N TYR A 74 7.07 -5.38 13.19
CA TYR A 74 8.33 -6.08 13.39
C TYR A 74 8.27 -7.51 12.88
N GLU A 75 9.14 -7.82 11.93
CA GLU A 75 9.37 -9.19 11.46
C GLU A 75 10.27 -9.92 12.46
N HIS A 76 9.68 -10.44 13.56
CA HIS A 76 10.41 -11.17 14.58
C HIS A 76 9.62 -12.34 15.18
N PRO A 77 10.22 -13.52 15.41
CA PRO A 77 9.52 -14.67 16.00
C PRO A 77 8.89 -14.38 17.36
N ARG A 78 9.54 -13.56 18.20
CA ARG A 78 9.01 -13.20 19.53
C ARG A 78 7.77 -12.30 19.46
N VAL A 79 7.64 -11.51 18.39
CA VAL A 79 6.46 -10.67 18.15
C VAL A 79 5.26 -11.55 17.87
N LEU A 80 5.42 -12.56 17.02
CA LEU A 80 4.36 -13.54 16.71
C LEU A 80 3.87 -14.26 17.97
N ILE A 81 4.81 -14.74 18.81
CA ILE A 81 4.48 -15.38 20.10
C ILE A 81 3.70 -14.42 21.00
N THR A 82 4.11 -13.16 21.05
CA THR A 82 3.45 -12.13 21.87
C THR A 82 2.04 -11.84 21.37
N LEU A 83 1.87 -11.62 20.06
CA LEU A 83 0.55 -11.34 19.47
C LEU A 83 -0.42 -12.53 19.59
N ASP A 84 0.06 -13.76 19.41
CA ASP A 84 -0.75 -14.98 19.62
C ASP A 84 -1.22 -15.11 21.08
N ALA A 85 -0.32 -14.84 22.03
CA ALA A 85 -0.66 -14.81 23.45
C ALA A 85 -1.72 -13.73 23.75
N ARG A 86 -1.55 -12.50 23.25
CA ARG A 86 -2.53 -11.42 23.44
C ARG A 86 -3.88 -11.71 22.80
N ILE A 87 -3.91 -12.35 21.62
CA ILE A 87 -5.15 -12.82 21.00
C ILE A 87 -5.85 -13.82 21.93
N SER A 88 -5.11 -14.80 22.44
CA SER A 88 -5.66 -15.82 23.35
C SER A 88 -6.23 -15.20 24.64
N GLU A 89 -5.51 -14.27 25.26
CA GLU A 89 -5.98 -13.56 26.46
C GLU A 89 -7.21 -12.68 26.20
N LEU A 90 -7.27 -11.98 25.06
CA LEU A 90 -8.44 -11.21 24.65
C LEU A 90 -9.66 -12.11 24.42
N GLU A 91 -9.47 -13.28 23.82
CA GLU A 91 -10.54 -14.27 23.67
C GLU A 91 -11.03 -14.79 25.01
N ASP A 92 -10.12 -15.10 25.93
CA ASP A 92 -10.45 -15.53 27.29
C ASP A 92 -11.22 -14.46 28.07
N ALA A 93 -10.80 -13.19 27.96
CA ALA A 93 -11.54 -12.06 28.51
C ALA A 93 -12.96 -11.96 27.95
N LEU A 94 -13.13 -12.12 26.63
CA LEU A 94 -14.47 -12.11 26.00
C LEU A 94 -15.33 -13.31 26.40
N LYS A 95 -14.72 -14.44 26.77
CA LYS A 95 -15.41 -15.61 27.32
C LYS A 95 -15.69 -15.48 28.81
N GLY A 96 -15.15 -14.47 29.48
CA GLY A 96 -15.26 -14.27 30.91
C GLY A 96 -14.43 -15.26 31.74
N THR A 97 -13.39 -15.86 31.15
CA THR A 97 -12.44 -16.75 31.86
C THR A 97 -11.34 -15.97 32.56
N VAL A 98 -11.02 -14.77 32.06
CA VAL A 98 -10.05 -13.83 32.63
C VAL A 98 -10.71 -12.47 32.80
N GLU A 99 -10.47 -11.81 33.93
CA GLU A 99 -10.94 -10.44 34.18
C GLU A 99 -9.82 -9.45 33.80
N ILE A 100 -10.16 -8.48 32.96
CA ILE A 100 -9.27 -7.39 32.54
C ILE A 100 -10.00 -6.06 32.74
N PRO A 101 -9.29 -4.93 32.95
CA PRO A 101 -9.90 -3.62 33.18
C PRO A 101 -10.57 -3.01 31.94
N LEU A 102 -10.40 -3.62 30.76
CA LEU A 102 -10.92 -3.14 29.48
C LEU A 102 -12.41 -3.47 29.34
N ASP A 103 -13.17 -2.56 28.74
CA ASP A 103 -14.59 -2.83 28.47
C ASP A 103 -14.79 -3.78 27.26
N LEU A 104 -16.00 -4.33 27.12
CA LEU A 104 -16.33 -5.27 26.04
C LEU A 104 -16.04 -4.71 24.63
N LYS A 105 -16.20 -3.41 24.43
CA LYS A 105 -15.98 -2.74 23.15
C LYS A 105 -14.48 -2.60 22.87
N GLU A 106 -13.71 -2.20 23.87
CA GLU A 106 -12.25 -2.10 23.83
C GLU A 106 -11.60 -3.48 23.57
N THR A 107 -12.01 -4.51 24.31
CA THR A 107 -11.50 -5.89 24.13
C THR A 107 -11.78 -6.40 22.72
N ARG A 108 -13.01 -6.22 22.21
CA ARG A 108 -13.36 -6.62 20.84
C ARG A 108 -12.58 -5.85 19.78
N TRP A 109 -12.34 -4.57 20.03
CA TRP A 109 -11.57 -3.74 19.12
C TRP A 109 -10.11 -4.22 19.05
N LEU A 110 -9.46 -4.46 20.20
CA LEU A 110 -8.08 -4.96 20.24
C LEU A 110 -7.95 -6.32 19.54
N LEU A 111 -8.91 -7.23 19.78
CA LEU A 111 -8.89 -8.54 19.14
C LEU A 111 -9.00 -8.42 17.61
N SER A 112 -9.95 -7.62 17.12
CA SER A 112 -10.08 -7.38 15.68
C SER A 112 -8.84 -6.70 15.10
N HIS A 113 -8.23 -5.78 15.83
CA HIS A 113 -7.04 -5.05 15.40
C HIS A 113 -5.82 -5.97 15.30
N ALA A 114 -5.52 -6.75 16.35
CA ALA A 114 -4.42 -7.70 16.38
C ALA A 114 -4.52 -8.75 15.26
N VAL A 115 -5.72 -9.34 15.08
CA VAL A 115 -5.96 -10.32 14.01
C VAL A 115 -5.82 -9.67 12.64
N LYS A 116 -6.30 -8.44 12.45
CA LYS A 116 -6.14 -7.72 11.17
C LYS A 116 -4.66 -7.47 10.85
N GLN A 117 -3.86 -7.07 11.84
CA GLN A 117 -2.43 -6.86 11.66
C GLN A 117 -1.70 -8.16 11.27
N LEU A 118 -1.96 -9.27 11.98
CA LEU A 118 -1.40 -10.57 11.60
C LEU A 118 -1.87 -11.04 10.22
N ALA A 119 -3.10 -10.70 9.82
CA ALA A 119 -3.61 -11.04 8.50
C ALA A 119 -3.02 -10.21 7.36
N GLN A 120 -2.19 -9.20 7.65
CA GLN A 120 -1.41 -8.46 6.65
C GLN A 120 0.01 -9.01 6.51
N ASP A 121 0.51 -9.73 7.52
CA ASP A 121 1.76 -10.48 7.45
C ASP A 121 1.58 -11.71 6.53
N THR A 122 2.59 -11.98 5.72
CA THR A 122 2.61 -13.07 4.73
C THR A 122 3.29 -14.34 5.27
N SER A 123 3.80 -14.33 6.50
CA SER A 123 4.39 -15.50 7.13
C SER A 123 3.37 -16.64 7.36
N THR A 124 3.84 -17.88 7.25
CA THR A 124 3.01 -19.07 7.41
C THR A 124 2.42 -19.20 8.83
N GLU A 125 3.18 -18.72 9.81
CA GLU A 125 2.87 -18.70 11.23
C GLU A 125 1.73 -17.71 11.54
N SER A 126 1.82 -16.48 11.02
CA SER A 126 0.76 -15.47 11.15
C SER A 126 -0.55 -15.96 10.55
N ARG A 127 -0.49 -16.54 9.35
CA ARG A 127 -1.66 -17.16 8.70
C ARG A 127 -2.29 -18.27 9.55
N ALA A 128 -1.47 -19.11 10.18
CA ALA A 128 -1.95 -20.18 11.06
C ALA A 128 -2.71 -19.65 12.28
N ILE A 129 -2.23 -18.56 12.89
CA ILE A 129 -2.91 -17.89 14.02
C ILE A 129 -4.26 -17.30 13.56
N VAL A 130 -4.25 -16.54 12.46
CA VAL A 130 -5.45 -15.90 11.89
C VAL A 130 -6.51 -16.94 11.52
N VAL A 131 -6.14 -18.02 10.84
CA VAL A 131 -7.06 -19.10 10.46
C VAL A 131 -7.59 -19.82 11.70
N THR A 132 -6.75 -20.05 12.71
CA THR A 132 -7.18 -20.68 13.96
C THR A 132 -8.20 -19.83 14.71
N HIS A 133 -7.96 -18.52 14.82
CA HIS A 133 -8.93 -17.59 15.40
C HIS A 133 -10.22 -17.51 14.59
N GLY A 134 -10.10 -17.24 13.29
CA GLY A 134 -11.25 -16.94 12.43
C GLY A 134 -12.24 -18.09 12.29
N LEU A 135 -11.76 -19.34 12.38
CA LEU A 135 -12.60 -20.53 12.30
C LEU A 135 -13.29 -20.94 13.61
N ARG A 136 -13.10 -20.21 14.73
CA ARG A 136 -13.73 -20.55 16.01
C ARG A 136 -15.26 -20.43 16.01
N GLY A 137 -15.80 -19.39 15.36
CA GLY A 137 -17.25 -19.20 15.21
C GLY A 137 -18.03 -18.99 16.52
N GLU A 138 -17.34 -18.65 17.61
CA GLU A 138 -17.93 -18.46 18.93
C GLU A 138 -18.62 -17.08 19.04
N PRO A 139 -19.92 -16.99 19.44
CA PRO A 139 -20.64 -15.71 19.47
C PRO A 139 -20.02 -14.61 20.33
N HIS A 140 -19.33 -14.99 21.41
CA HIS A 140 -18.70 -14.05 22.36
C HIS A 140 -17.55 -13.26 21.69
N LEU A 141 -16.85 -13.90 20.75
CA LEU A 141 -15.71 -13.36 20.02
C LEU A 141 -16.10 -12.37 18.91
N GLY A 142 -17.39 -12.24 18.63
CA GLY A 142 -17.91 -11.45 17.51
C GLY A 142 -17.95 -12.27 16.22
N ASP A 143 -17.86 -11.57 15.08
CA ASP A 143 -17.81 -12.21 13.77
C ASP A 143 -16.36 -12.63 13.44
N THR A 144 -15.98 -13.84 13.83
CA THR A 144 -14.62 -14.37 13.60
C THR A 144 -14.37 -14.67 12.12
N TYR A 145 -15.39 -15.07 11.38
CA TYR A 145 -15.26 -15.41 9.96
C TYR A 145 -15.00 -14.14 9.12
N ALA A 146 -15.65 -13.01 9.44
CA ALA A 146 -15.34 -11.72 8.81
C ALA A 146 -13.86 -11.31 8.96
N ARG A 147 -13.20 -11.71 10.06
CA ARG A 147 -11.77 -11.39 10.29
C ARG A 147 -10.81 -12.16 9.38
N LEU A 148 -11.28 -13.18 8.66
CA LEU A 148 -10.50 -13.90 7.66
C LEU A 148 -10.43 -13.17 6.31
N ALA A 149 -11.27 -12.16 6.08
CA ALA A 149 -11.36 -11.47 4.79
C ALA A 149 -10.02 -10.91 4.27
N PRO A 150 -9.12 -10.32 5.09
CA PRO A 150 -7.83 -9.83 4.61
C PRO A 150 -6.91 -10.91 4.03
N LEU A 151 -7.12 -12.20 4.38
CA LEU A 151 -6.37 -13.29 3.73
C LEU A 151 -6.70 -13.42 2.24
N GLY A 152 -7.85 -12.89 1.80
CA GLY A 152 -8.24 -12.85 0.39
C GLY A 152 -7.32 -12.02 -0.50
N ASP A 153 -6.51 -11.14 0.09
CA ASP A 153 -5.51 -10.32 -0.61
C ASP A 153 -4.15 -11.05 -0.76
N GLN A 154 -4.02 -12.26 -0.19
CA GLN A 154 -2.80 -13.06 -0.20
C GLN A 154 -2.96 -14.36 -1.00
N ASP A 155 -1.87 -14.82 -1.61
CA ASP A 155 -1.77 -16.21 -2.09
C ASP A 155 -1.30 -17.13 -0.95
N LEU A 156 -2.15 -18.07 -0.57
CA LEU A 156 -1.91 -19.05 0.49
C LEU A 156 -1.37 -20.39 -0.06
N SER A 157 -0.90 -20.41 -1.32
CA SER A 157 -0.40 -21.62 -1.98
C SER A 157 0.82 -22.26 -1.32
N ASP A 158 1.63 -21.48 -0.62
CA ASP A 158 2.75 -21.90 0.24
C ASP A 158 2.32 -22.44 1.62
N SER A 159 1.02 -22.33 1.95
CA SER A 159 0.43 -22.64 3.26
C SER A 159 -0.70 -23.68 3.11
N PRO A 160 -0.42 -24.86 2.51
CA PRO A 160 -1.45 -25.81 2.09
C PRO A 160 -2.36 -26.30 3.22
N ASP A 161 -1.82 -26.47 4.43
CA ASP A 161 -2.59 -26.89 5.60
C ASP A 161 -3.65 -25.85 5.99
N GLN A 162 -3.31 -24.55 5.92
CA GLN A 162 -4.25 -23.49 6.24
C GLN A 162 -5.32 -23.35 5.15
N LEU A 163 -4.92 -23.47 3.89
CA LEU A 163 -5.85 -23.47 2.76
C LEU A 163 -6.82 -24.65 2.83
N GLU A 164 -6.34 -25.85 3.21
CA GLU A 164 -7.18 -27.03 3.42
C GLU A 164 -8.23 -26.79 4.52
N ARG A 165 -7.85 -26.16 5.64
CA ARG A 165 -8.77 -25.81 6.72
C ARG A 165 -9.87 -24.85 6.25
N LEU A 166 -9.52 -23.81 5.48
CA LEU A 166 -10.49 -22.87 4.92
C LEU A 166 -11.44 -23.54 3.92
N VAL A 167 -10.90 -24.33 3.00
CA VAL A 167 -11.67 -25.14 2.04
C VAL A 167 -12.60 -26.13 2.76
N GLY A 168 -12.12 -26.76 3.83
CA GLY A 168 -12.90 -27.64 4.69
C GLY A 168 -14.06 -26.91 5.36
N ALA A 169 -13.81 -25.71 5.90
CA ALA A 169 -14.84 -24.87 6.50
C ALA A 169 -15.91 -24.47 5.49
N ILE A 170 -15.54 -24.04 4.27
CA ILE A 170 -16.51 -23.73 3.21
C ILE A 170 -17.45 -24.92 2.97
N LYS A 171 -16.88 -26.12 2.78
CA LYS A 171 -17.64 -27.35 2.56
C LYS A 171 -18.58 -27.70 3.72
N GLN A 172 -18.18 -27.40 4.95
CA GLN A 172 -19.00 -27.63 6.14
C GLN A 172 -20.23 -26.73 6.18
N PHE A 173 -20.11 -25.47 5.78
CA PHE A 173 -21.20 -24.49 5.84
C PHE A 173 -22.11 -24.49 4.62
N LEU A 174 -21.66 -25.07 3.49
CA LEU A 174 -22.49 -25.20 2.29
C LEU A 174 -23.84 -25.90 2.57
N PRO A 175 -24.96 -25.43 1.98
CA PRO A 175 -26.26 -26.04 2.18
C PRO A 175 -26.31 -27.48 1.66
N ARG A 176 -26.72 -28.44 2.49
CA ARG A 176 -27.00 -29.80 2.03
C ARG A 176 -28.38 -29.85 1.38
N LYS A 177 -28.47 -30.30 0.13
CA LYS A 177 -29.77 -30.52 -0.54
C LYS A 177 -30.45 -31.72 0.12
N ILE A 178 -31.55 -31.48 0.84
CA ILE A 178 -32.46 -32.54 1.33
C ILE A 178 -33.75 -32.40 0.52
N LEU A 179 -34.07 -33.41 -0.30
CA LEU A 179 -35.31 -33.48 -1.08
C LEU A 179 -35.60 -32.24 -1.97
N GLY A 180 -34.58 -31.66 -2.59
CA GLY A 180 -34.74 -30.57 -3.56
C GLY A 180 -35.05 -29.19 -2.96
N MET A 181 -35.24 -29.09 -1.64
CA MET A 181 -35.44 -27.82 -0.94
C MET A 181 -34.19 -27.46 -0.14
N SER A 182 -33.56 -26.33 -0.47
CA SER A 182 -32.49 -25.74 0.34
C SER A 182 -33.13 -24.82 1.37
N VAL A 183 -32.96 -25.13 2.67
CA VAL A 183 -33.37 -24.21 3.74
C VAL A 183 -32.43 -23.00 3.67
N LYS A 184 -32.97 -21.82 3.37
CA LYS A 184 -32.21 -20.57 3.44
C LYS A 184 -31.85 -20.31 4.90
N ASN A 185 -30.56 -20.33 5.20
CA ASN A 185 -30.02 -19.92 6.48
C ASN A 185 -29.05 -18.77 6.21
N GLU A 186 -29.53 -17.54 6.37
CA GLU A 186 -28.81 -16.32 6.01
C GLU A 186 -27.44 -16.26 6.68
N ARG A 187 -27.35 -16.60 7.96
CA ARG A 187 -26.08 -16.65 8.70
C ARG A 187 -25.10 -17.66 8.11
N ARG A 188 -25.56 -18.82 7.65
CA ARG A 188 -24.65 -19.79 6.98
C ARG A 188 -24.19 -19.27 5.63
N SER A 189 -25.08 -18.63 4.87
CA SER A 189 -24.72 -18.02 3.59
C SER A 189 -23.64 -16.95 3.78
N GLU A 190 -23.80 -16.08 4.78
CA GLU A 190 -22.85 -15.04 5.15
C GLU A 190 -21.48 -15.61 5.53
N ILE A 191 -21.45 -16.69 6.32
CA ILE A 191 -20.19 -17.38 6.65
C ILE A 191 -19.51 -17.93 5.39
N VAL A 192 -20.28 -18.51 4.45
CA VAL A 192 -19.72 -19.00 3.19
C VAL A 192 -19.22 -17.84 2.34
N ASP A 193 -19.93 -16.70 2.28
CA ASP A 193 -19.47 -15.49 1.59
C ASP A 193 -18.10 -15.04 2.13
N GLN A 194 -17.96 -14.91 3.45
CA GLN A 194 -16.71 -14.48 4.10
C GLN A 194 -15.57 -15.47 3.88
N LEU A 195 -15.84 -16.78 3.92
CA LEU A 195 -14.84 -17.81 3.64
C LEU A 195 -14.43 -17.86 2.17
N VAL A 196 -15.35 -17.58 1.23
CA VAL A 196 -15.04 -17.44 -0.20
C VAL A 196 -14.12 -16.24 -0.42
N THR A 197 -14.39 -15.11 0.24
CA THR A 197 -13.49 -13.95 0.24
C THR A 197 -12.11 -14.33 0.80
N ALA A 198 -12.04 -15.06 1.91
CA ALA A 198 -10.75 -15.43 2.51
C ALA A 198 -9.84 -16.30 1.62
N VAL A 199 -10.38 -16.99 0.61
CA VAL A 199 -9.60 -17.82 -0.32
C VAL A 199 -9.45 -17.21 -1.72
N SER A 200 -9.93 -15.98 -1.94
CA SER A 200 -9.98 -15.39 -3.28
C SER A 200 -8.61 -15.11 -3.90
N GLY A 201 -7.60 -14.84 -3.07
CA GLY A 201 -6.23 -14.59 -3.50
C GLY A 201 -5.42 -15.85 -3.82
N SER A 202 -5.98 -17.05 -3.60
CA SER A 202 -5.27 -18.33 -3.71
C SER A 202 -5.72 -19.14 -4.94
N PRO A 203 -5.11 -18.97 -6.13
CA PRO A 203 -5.59 -19.54 -7.40
C PRO A 203 -5.28 -21.03 -7.60
N THR A 204 -5.26 -21.83 -6.53
CA THR A 204 -4.90 -23.26 -6.60
C THR A 204 -5.98 -24.11 -7.31
N PRO A 205 -5.61 -25.26 -7.90
CA PRO A 205 -6.56 -26.17 -8.52
C PRO A 205 -7.72 -26.59 -7.58
N GLU A 206 -7.42 -26.77 -6.30
CA GLU A 206 -8.36 -27.18 -5.26
C GLU A 206 -9.41 -26.09 -5.01
N VAL A 207 -8.98 -24.83 -4.88
CA VAL A 207 -9.87 -23.68 -4.68
C VAL A 207 -10.73 -23.46 -5.92
N ARG A 208 -10.12 -23.45 -7.12
CA ARG A 208 -10.86 -23.30 -8.38
C ARG A 208 -11.94 -24.36 -8.56
N LYS A 209 -11.60 -25.62 -8.25
CA LYS A 209 -12.55 -26.74 -8.31
C LYS A 209 -13.70 -26.52 -7.33
N LEU A 210 -13.42 -26.15 -6.08
CA LEU A 210 -14.44 -25.87 -5.08
C LEU A 210 -15.37 -24.75 -5.53
N LEU A 211 -14.83 -23.60 -5.94
CA LEU A 211 -15.62 -22.44 -6.38
C LEU A 211 -16.49 -22.80 -7.61
N THR A 212 -15.93 -23.56 -8.57
CA THR A 212 -16.69 -24.03 -9.75
C THR A 212 -17.87 -24.92 -9.34
N GLU A 213 -17.67 -25.80 -8.36
CA GLU A 213 -18.76 -26.61 -7.81
C GLU A 213 -19.82 -25.77 -7.11
N ILE A 214 -19.42 -24.70 -6.40
CA ILE A 214 -20.32 -23.78 -5.72
C ILE A 214 -21.21 -23.05 -6.73
N VAL A 215 -20.60 -22.43 -7.75
CA VAL A 215 -21.33 -21.73 -8.83
C VAL A 215 -22.33 -22.67 -9.50
N LYS A 216 -21.91 -23.90 -9.84
CA LYS A 216 -22.77 -24.89 -10.49
C LYS A 216 -23.95 -25.33 -9.61
N LYS A 217 -23.73 -25.53 -8.30
CA LYS A 217 -24.74 -26.08 -7.39
C LYS A 217 -25.68 -25.02 -6.82
N TYR A 218 -25.22 -23.77 -6.71
CA TYR A 218 -25.88 -22.67 -6.00
C TYR A 218 -25.81 -21.32 -6.75
N PRO A 219 -26.13 -21.25 -8.05
CA PRO A 219 -25.92 -20.04 -8.86
C PRO A 219 -26.72 -18.81 -8.37
N ASP A 220 -27.87 -19.03 -7.72
CA ASP A 220 -28.75 -17.95 -7.25
C ASP A 220 -28.44 -17.47 -5.82
N GLN A 221 -27.47 -18.08 -5.14
CA GLN A 221 -27.07 -17.67 -3.78
C GLN A 221 -26.02 -16.55 -3.82
N SER A 222 -25.93 -15.73 -2.77
CA SER A 222 -24.91 -14.67 -2.64
C SER A 222 -23.50 -15.23 -2.84
N PHE A 223 -23.18 -16.30 -2.12
CA PHE A 223 -21.87 -16.96 -2.20
C PHE A 223 -21.62 -17.67 -3.53
N GLY A 224 -22.68 -18.03 -4.26
CA GLY A 224 -22.58 -18.52 -5.62
C GLY A 224 -22.09 -17.44 -6.57
N LYS A 225 -22.64 -16.23 -6.45
CA LYS A 225 -22.23 -15.06 -7.24
C LYS A 225 -20.85 -14.57 -6.84
N ALA A 226 -20.53 -14.55 -5.54
CA ALA A 226 -19.20 -14.21 -5.05
C ALA A 226 -18.14 -15.18 -5.61
N ALA A 227 -18.40 -16.49 -5.56
CA ALA A 227 -17.51 -17.50 -6.13
C ALA A 227 -17.33 -17.34 -7.65
N ASP A 228 -18.38 -16.98 -8.38
CA ASP A 228 -18.31 -16.72 -9.83
C ASP A 228 -17.42 -15.52 -10.13
N GLN A 229 -17.58 -14.42 -9.37
CA GLN A 229 -16.72 -13.25 -9.49
C GLN A 229 -15.26 -13.57 -9.21
N VAL A 230 -14.98 -14.31 -8.13
CA VAL A 230 -13.62 -14.76 -7.80
C VAL A 230 -13.02 -15.62 -8.93
N LEU A 231 -13.78 -16.53 -9.52
CA LEU A 231 -13.30 -17.33 -10.66
C LEU A 231 -12.98 -16.48 -11.89
N LEU A 232 -13.77 -15.44 -12.18
CA LEU A 232 -13.50 -14.49 -13.25
C LEU A 232 -12.21 -13.74 -13.00
N ASP A 233 -11.99 -13.24 -11.78
CA ASP A 233 -10.79 -12.48 -11.40
C ASP A 233 -9.55 -13.38 -11.41
N MET A 234 -9.66 -14.61 -10.90
CA MET A 234 -8.63 -15.64 -11.02
C MET A 234 -8.32 -16.03 -12.47
N GLY A 235 -9.31 -15.95 -13.36
CA GLY A 235 -9.17 -16.20 -14.79
C GLY A 235 -8.45 -15.05 -15.51
N ARG A 236 -8.76 -13.80 -15.13
CA ARG A 236 -8.03 -12.61 -15.58
C ARG A 236 -6.59 -12.65 -15.10
N TYR A 237 -6.37 -12.92 -13.82
CA TYR A 237 -5.04 -13.12 -13.24
C TYR A 237 -4.28 -14.17 -14.00
N VAL A 238 -4.77 -15.41 -14.15
CA VAL A 238 -4.04 -16.44 -14.93
C VAL A 238 -3.87 -16.07 -16.40
N THR A 239 -4.78 -15.30 -17.02
CA THR A 239 -4.58 -14.85 -18.41
C THR A 239 -3.52 -13.75 -18.50
N GLU A 240 -3.41 -12.88 -17.50
CA GLU A 240 -2.38 -11.87 -17.34
C GLU A 240 -1.03 -12.50 -16.96
N THR A 241 -1.01 -13.40 -15.97
CA THR A 241 0.15 -14.20 -15.57
C THR A 241 0.60 -15.14 -16.69
N ARG A 242 -0.29 -15.74 -17.49
CA ARG A 242 0.10 -16.57 -18.64
C ARG A 242 0.59 -15.75 -19.83
N ARG A 243 0.08 -14.52 -20.01
CA ARG A 243 0.66 -13.54 -20.94
C ARG A 243 2.01 -13.00 -20.44
N ALA A 244 2.26 -13.06 -19.13
CA ALA A 244 3.55 -12.75 -18.51
C ALA A 244 4.52 -13.96 -18.51
N ASP A 245 4.05 -15.20 -18.30
CA ASP A 245 4.84 -16.44 -18.27
C ASP A 245 5.39 -16.81 -19.66
N ASP A 246 4.70 -16.43 -20.73
CA ASP A 246 5.20 -16.59 -22.11
C ASP A 246 6.30 -15.57 -22.48
N ARG A 247 6.67 -14.65 -21.58
CA ARG A 247 7.69 -13.62 -21.82
C ARG A 247 8.56 -13.32 -20.59
N SER A 248 9.53 -14.22 -20.35
CA SER A 248 10.77 -14.05 -19.58
C SER A 248 10.71 -13.40 -18.17
N ALA A 249 11.75 -13.66 -17.36
CA ALA A 249 11.84 -13.28 -15.94
C ALA A 249 11.21 -11.91 -15.63
N THR A 250 10.14 -11.93 -14.81
CA THR A 250 9.40 -10.73 -14.41
C THR A 250 9.83 -10.31 -13.00
N LEU A 251 10.32 -9.07 -12.82
CA LEU A 251 10.61 -8.49 -11.51
C LEU A 251 9.42 -7.64 -11.07
N THR A 252 8.90 -7.83 -9.86
CA THR A 252 7.76 -7.08 -9.32
C THR A 252 8.09 -6.55 -7.93
N GLY A 253 7.60 -5.37 -7.56
CA GLY A 253 7.78 -4.80 -6.22
C GLY A 253 6.93 -3.56 -5.98
N ASP A 254 6.99 -3.04 -4.76
CA ASP A 254 6.24 -1.85 -4.32
C ASP A 254 7.07 -0.57 -4.53
N LEU A 255 6.52 0.43 -5.22
CA LEU A 255 7.19 1.71 -5.47
C LEU A 255 7.24 2.61 -4.22
N ALA A 256 6.34 2.43 -3.26
CA ALA A 256 6.40 3.17 -1.99
C ALA A 256 7.58 2.73 -1.11
N LEU A 257 7.97 1.45 -1.21
CA LEU A 257 9.11 0.89 -0.49
C LEU A 257 10.43 1.07 -1.24
N PHE A 258 10.40 0.86 -2.56
CA PHE A 258 11.62 0.85 -3.37
C PHE A 258 12.00 2.24 -3.90
N GLY A 259 10.99 3.04 -4.28
CA GLY A 259 11.16 4.29 -5.00
C GLY A 259 11.51 4.08 -6.48
N LEU A 260 10.88 4.87 -7.36
CA LEU A 260 11.17 4.86 -8.79
C LEU A 260 12.65 5.17 -9.11
N PRO A 261 13.35 6.11 -8.43
CA PRO A 261 14.76 6.37 -8.70
C PRO A 261 15.65 5.14 -8.53
N ASN A 262 15.51 4.44 -7.40
CA ASN A 262 16.30 3.25 -7.09
C ASN A 262 15.97 2.11 -8.07
N LEU A 263 14.69 1.97 -8.46
CA LEU A 263 14.28 0.98 -9.46
C LEU A 263 15.00 1.20 -10.78
N LEU A 264 14.93 2.42 -11.32
CA LEU A 264 15.56 2.75 -12.58
C LEU A 264 17.07 2.57 -12.52
N GLN A 265 17.72 3.01 -11.43
CA GLN A 265 19.15 2.83 -11.24
C GLN A 265 19.54 1.35 -11.21
N ASN A 266 18.85 0.52 -10.42
CA ASN A 266 19.18 -0.91 -10.30
C ASN A 266 19.01 -1.67 -11.63
N LEU A 267 17.95 -1.37 -12.39
CA LEU A 267 17.73 -1.99 -13.70
C LEU A 267 18.77 -1.52 -14.73
N ALA A 268 19.17 -0.25 -14.66
CA ALA A 268 20.21 0.32 -15.52
C ALA A 268 21.60 -0.26 -15.22
N ASP A 269 21.97 -0.35 -13.94
CA ASP A 269 23.25 -0.91 -13.48
C ASP A 269 23.37 -2.40 -13.83
N ALA A 270 22.25 -3.13 -13.80
CA ALA A 270 22.16 -4.51 -14.26
C ALA A 270 22.13 -4.66 -15.81
N GLY A 271 22.04 -3.57 -16.56
CA GLY A 271 22.02 -3.56 -18.02
C GLY A 271 20.81 -4.24 -18.64
N LEU A 272 19.65 -4.22 -17.94
CA LEU A 272 18.49 -5.00 -18.36
C LEU A 272 17.73 -4.34 -19.52
N THR A 273 17.26 -5.17 -20.45
CA THR A 273 16.33 -4.79 -21.53
C THR A 273 14.94 -5.30 -21.21
N GLY A 274 13.93 -4.45 -21.29
CA GLY A 274 12.55 -4.80 -20.97
C GLY A 274 11.64 -3.61 -20.76
N MET A 275 10.43 -3.86 -20.27
CA MET A 275 9.42 -2.83 -20.02
C MET A 275 8.99 -2.84 -18.56
N ILE A 276 9.14 -1.71 -17.89
CA ILE A 276 8.55 -1.41 -16.59
C ILE A 276 7.13 -0.92 -16.82
N LYS A 277 6.17 -1.50 -16.11
CA LYS A 277 4.80 -1.03 -15.98
C LYS A 277 4.58 -0.61 -14.55
N ILE A 278 3.96 0.55 -14.35
CA ILE A 278 3.56 1.05 -13.05
C ILE A 278 2.06 0.86 -12.91
N ILE A 279 1.67 0.19 -11.84
CA ILE A 279 0.29 -0.15 -11.53
C ILE A 279 -0.09 0.63 -10.27
N GLY A 280 -1.05 1.53 -10.41
CA GLY A 280 -1.56 2.34 -9.30
C GLY A 280 -2.27 1.50 -8.23
N ALA A 281 -2.56 2.12 -7.09
CA ALA A 281 -3.28 1.46 -5.98
C ALA A 281 -4.67 0.92 -6.37
N ASP A 282 -5.30 1.47 -7.41
CA ASP A 282 -6.58 1.01 -7.96
C ASP A 282 -6.44 -0.16 -8.97
N GLY A 283 -5.22 -0.64 -9.20
CA GLY A 283 -4.91 -1.71 -10.13
C GLY A 283 -4.80 -1.28 -11.59
N THR A 284 -4.93 0.02 -11.91
CA THR A 284 -4.80 0.52 -13.28
C THR A 284 -3.34 0.78 -13.65
N GLU A 285 -3.00 0.57 -14.92
CA GLU A 285 -1.68 0.95 -15.44
C GLU A 285 -1.60 2.47 -15.54
N THR A 286 -0.74 3.08 -14.72
CA THR A 286 -0.58 4.54 -14.64
C THR A 286 0.62 5.04 -15.44
N GLY A 287 1.59 4.18 -15.71
CA GLY A 287 2.77 4.56 -16.50
C GLY A 287 3.61 3.39 -17.00
N THR A 288 4.50 3.69 -17.96
CA THR A 288 5.41 2.71 -18.56
C THR A 288 6.79 3.31 -18.79
N ILE A 289 7.84 2.48 -18.73
CA ILE A 289 9.23 2.84 -19.07
C ILE A 289 9.88 1.65 -19.77
N GLY A 290 10.34 1.83 -21.01
CA GLY A 290 11.11 0.83 -21.75
C GLY A 290 12.61 1.05 -21.56
N LEU A 291 13.33 -0.04 -21.29
CA LEU A 291 14.78 -0.10 -21.16
C LEU A 291 15.38 -0.98 -22.25
N ASP A 292 16.54 -0.58 -22.76
CA ASP A 292 17.39 -1.40 -23.61
C ASP A 292 18.86 -1.23 -23.21
N GLY A 293 19.51 -2.34 -22.84
CA GLY A 293 20.89 -2.36 -22.35
C GLY A 293 21.11 -1.44 -21.15
N GLY A 294 20.09 -1.26 -20.30
CA GLY A 294 20.10 -0.33 -19.17
C GLY A 294 19.91 1.15 -19.53
N GLY A 295 19.77 1.50 -20.81
CA GLY A 295 19.35 2.83 -21.27
C GLY A 295 17.84 2.92 -21.41
N MET A 296 17.25 4.10 -21.17
CA MET A 296 15.81 4.30 -21.39
C MET A 296 15.54 4.59 -22.87
N VAL A 297 14.64 3.83 -23.49
CA VAL A 297 14.25 3.98 -24.91
C VAL A 297 12.82 4.48 -25.09
N SER A 298 11.99 4.38 -24.05
CA SER A 298 10.63 4.93 -24.06
C SER A 298 10.13 5.17 -22.64
N ALA A 299 9.20 6.10 -22.48
CA ALA A 299 8.44 6.27 -21.25
C ALA A 299 7.09 6.91 -21.55
N GLY A 300 6.10 6.71 -20.67
CA GLY A 300 4.78 7.30 -20.80
C GLY A 300 4.01 7.37 -19.48
N VAL A 301 3.33 8.50 -19.25
CA VAL A 301 2.38 8.72 -18.13
C VAL A 301 1.30 9.69 -18.60
N GLY A 302 0.03 9.28 -18.53
CA GLY A 302 -1.07 10.10 -19.06
C GLY A 302 -0.87 10.48 -20.54
N ASN A 303 -0.76 11.78 -20.81
CA ASN A 303 -0.48 12.35 -22.15
C ASN A 303 1.01 12.66 -22.40
N LEU A 304 1.89 12.40 -21.43
CA LEU A 304 3.32 12.69 -21.50
C LEU A 304 4.09 11.46 -21.98
N ALA A 305 5.17 11.70 -22.70
CA ALA A 305 6.03 10.68 -23.26
C ALA A 305 7.51 11.00 -23.04
N ASP A 306 8.37 9.99 -23.20
CA ASP A 306 9.83 10.11 -23.19
C ASP A 306 10.33 10.74 -21.86
N LYS A 307 11.43 11.50 -21.87
CA LYS A 307 12.04 12.11 -20.67
C LYS A 307 11.05 12.88 -19.81
N ILE A 308 10.10 13.58 -20.45
CA ILE A 308 9.09 14.39 -19.76
C ILE A 308 8.20 13.48 -18.88
N ALA A 309 7.86 12.28 -19.37
CA ALA A 309 7.10 11.33 -18.57
C ALA A 309 7.89 10.87 -17.33
N VAL A 310 9.18 10.59 -17.47
CA VAL A 310 10.03 10.20 -16.33
C VAL A 310 10.14 11.34 -15.31
N TYR A 311 10.37 12.58 -15.76
CA TYR A 311 10.43 13.73 -14.86
C TYR A 311 9.11 13.94 -14.11
N GLN A 312 7.98 13.83 -14.81
CA GLN A 312 6.67 13.91 -14.17
C GLN A 312 6.46 12.84 -13.09
N MET A 313 6.88 11.59 -13.33
CA MET A 313 6.78 10.52 -12.34
C MET A 313 7.69 10.73 -11.13
N LEU A 314 8.83 11.41 -11.31
CA LEU A 314 9.74 11.76 -10.21
C LEU A 314 9.21 12.94 -9.40
N GLU A 315 8.71 13.99 -10.06
CA GLU A 315 8.14 15.20 -9.45
C GLU A 315 6.90 14.91 -8.61
N ARG A 316 6.04 14.01 -9.10
CA ARG A 316 4.84 13.52 -8.40
C ARG A 316 4.93 11.99 -8.24
N PRO A 317 5.64 11.50 -7.22
CA PRO A 317 5.76 10.07 -6.96
C PRO A 317 4.39 9.41 -6.86
N MET A 318 4.21 8.33 -7.60
CA MET A 318 2.97 7.57 -7.62
C MET A 318 3.04 6.43 -6.60
N GLU A 319 1.95 6.23 -5.85
CA GLU A 319 1.76 5.05 -5.00
C GLU A 319 1.36 3.84 -5.87
N GLY A 320 1.87 2.65 -5.54
CA GLY A 320 1.52 1.42 -6.25
C GLY A 320 2.69 0.46 -6.43
N ARG A 321 2.54 -0.48 -7.36
CA ARG A 321 3.55 -1.51 -7.66
C ARG A 321 4.14 -1.33 -9.04
N PHE A 322 5.37 -1.81 -9.25
CA PHE A 322 5.96 -1.94 -10.58
C PHE A 322 6.01 -3.41 -11.00
N VAL A 323 5.96 -3.63 -12.32
CA VAL A 323 6.19 -4.92 -12.96
C VAL A 323 7.17 -4.68 -14.11
N PHE A 324 8.34 -5.29 -14.05
CA PHE A 324 9.33 -5.27 -15.12
C PHE A 324 9.30 -6.59 -15.88
N VAL A 325 9.09 -6.51 -17.19
CA VAL A 325 9.05 -7.66 -18.11
C VAL A 325 10.30 -7.59 -18.99
N THR A 326 11.16 -8.59 -18.90
CA THR A 326 12.35 -8.70 -19.76
C THR A 326 11.95 -8.93 -21.22
N ALA A 327 12.67 -8.34 -22.18
CA ALA A 327 12.48 -8.66 -23.59
C ALA A 327 13.08 -10.04 -23.91
N ALA A 328 12.38 -10.87 -24.69
CA ALA A 328 12.92 -12.15 -25.15
C ALA A 328 14.01 -11.93 -26.22
N GLU A 329 15.07 -12.74 -26.19
CA GLU A 329 16.09 -12.75 -27.25
C GLU A 329 15.42 -13.02 -28.61
N GLY A 330 15.42 -12.01 -29.50
CA GLY A 330 14.84 -12.08 -30.83
C GLY A 330 13.60 -11.19 -31.08
N ASP A 331 13.08 -10.52 -30.06
CA ASP A 331 12.07 -9.44 -30.20
C ASP A 331 12.76 -8.06 -30.31
N GLU A 332 13.90 -8.02 -31.03
CA GLU A 332 14.54 -6.76 -31.45
C GLU A 332 13.61 -6.09 -32.49
N ALA A 333 12.59 -5.39 -32.00
CA ALA A 333 12.12 -4.23 -32.74
C ALA A 333 13.34 -3.34 -32.96
N GLU A 334 13.59 -2.90 -34.20
CA GLU A 334 14.64 -1.94 -34.54
C GLU A 334 14.48 -0.69 -33.64
N ALA A 335 15.12 -0.71 -32.48
CA ALA A 335 15.22 0.43 -31.60
C ALA A 335 16.26 1.34 -32.24
N ASP A 336 15.80 2.50 -32.69
CA ASP A 336 16.65 3.52 -33.27
C ASP A 336 17.67 3.92 -32.19
N THR A 337 18.91 3.49 -32.35
CA THR A 337 19.96 3.55 -31.31
C THR A 337 20.32 5.01 -30.96
N GLU A 338 19.85 5.97 -31.76
CA GLU A 338 19.93 7.41 -31.49
C GLU A 338 19.01 7.89 -30.35
N SER A 339 18.01 7.11 -29.94
CA SER A 339 16.99 7.52 -28.94
C SER A 339 17.22 6.98 -27.51
N SER A 340 18.28 6.22 -27.27
CA SER A 340 18.60 5.72 -25.93
C SER A 340 19.09 6.85 -25.01
N HIS A 341 18.49 6.95 -23.82
CA HIS A 341 18.80 7.97 -22.82
C HIS A 341 19.49 7.35 -21.60
N SER A 342 20.54 8.02 -21.12
CA SER A 342 21.22 7.61 -19.89
C SER A 342 20.28 7.75 -18.70
N VAL A 343 19.96 6.62 -18.05
CA VAL A 343 19.12 6.61 -16.85
C VAL A 343 19.73 7.47 -15.74
N MET A 344 21.04 7.37 -15.50
CA MET A 344 21.72 8.24 -14.53
C MET A 344 21.57 9.73 -14.85
N GLY A 345 21.69 10.11 -16.13
CA GLY A 345 21.48 11.50 -16.56
C GLY A 345 20.05 11.98 -16.31
N LEU A 346 19.06 11.13 -16.61
CA LEU A 346 17.65 11.41 -16.34
C LEU A 346 17.36 11.54 -14.84
N LEU A 347 17.92 10.67 -14.00
CA LEU A 347 17.73 10.71 -12.55
C LEU A 347 18.35 11.97 -11.95
N MET A 348 19.56 12.36 -12.35
CA MET A 348 20.21 13.57 -11.83
C MET A 348 19.42 14.84 -12.19
N GLU A 349 18.96 14.97 -13.44
CA GLU A 349 18.12 16.10 -13.86
C GLU A 349 16.74 16.05 -13.21
N GLY A 350 16.14 14.86 -13.10
CA GLY A 350 14.85 14.66 -12.44
C GLY A 350 14.88 15.02 -10.96
N MET A 351 15.94 14.69 -10.23
CA MET A 351 16.10 15.07 -8.82
C MET A 351 16.32 16.58 -8.65
N ARG A 352 17.07 17.22 -9.57
CA ARG A 352 17.19 18.69 -9.60
C ARG A 352 15.81 19.34 -9.78
N ARG A 353 15.03 18.86 -10.76
CA ARG A 353 13.65 19.33 -11.01
C ARG A 353 12.72 19.07 -9.84
N TYR A 354 12.82 17.90 -9.21
CA TYR A 354 12.05 17.55 -8.00
C TYR A 354 12.27 18.56 -6.88
N ASP A 355 13.52 18.89 -6.56
CA ASP A 355 13.86 19.87 -5.52
C ASP A 355 13.33 21.27 -5.83
N GLU A 356 13.48 21.71 -7.08
CA GLU A 356 12.99 23.01 -7.54
C GLU A 356 11.45 23.05 -7.59
N PHE A 357 10.79 21.97 -7.99
CA PHE A 357 9.33 21.83 -7.95
C PHE A 357 8.79 21.90 -6.52
N HIS A 358 9.42 21.20 -5.57
CA HIS A 358 9.02 21.25 -4.16
C HIS A 358 9.27 22.62 -3.52
N ARG A 359 10.30 23.35 -3.96
CA ARG A 359 10.50 24.75 -3.58
C ARG A 359 9.40 25.66 -4.14
N ALA A 360 9.05 25.50 -5.42
CA ALA A 360 7.98 26.26 -6.05
C ALA A 360 6.61 25.97 -5.40
N LEU A 361 6.35 24.72 -5.01
CA LEU A 361 5.16 24.29 -4.27
C LEU A 361 4.92 25.09 -2.97
N ALA A 362 5.98 25.48 -2.27
CA ALA A 362 5.87 26.27 -1.05
C ALA A 362 5.34 27.70 -1.30
N LEU A 363 5.62 28.28 -2.47
CA LEU A 363 5.14 29.60 -2.89
C LEU A 363 3.81 29.52 -3.66
N VAL A 364 3.62 28.43 -4.40
CA VAL A 364 2.48 28.16 -5.26
C VAL A 364 1.90 26.80 -4.85
N PRO A 365 1.07 26.71 -3.80
CA PRO A 365 0.34 25.49 -3.45
C PRO A 365 -0.65 25.04 -4.53
N ASP A 366 -1.07 23.77 -4.49
CA ASP A 366 -1.90 23.15 -5.55
C ASP A 366 -3.25 23.86 -5.75
N ASP A 367 -3.83 24.37 -4.66
CA ASP A 367 -5.13 25.03 -4.60
C ASP A 367 -5.04 26.57 -4.63
N ALA A 368 -3.84 27.14 -4.65
CA ALA A 368 -3.67 28.57 -4.58
C ALA A 368 -4.15 29.27 -5.86
N CYS A 369 -5.09 30.20 -5.68
CA CYS A 369 -5.57 31.07 -6.74
C CYS A 369 -4.77 32.38 -6.77
N PHE A 370 -4.54 32.90 -7.98
CA PHE A 370 -3.79 34.13 -8.21
C PHE A 370 -4.58 35.12 -9.05
N LYS A 371 -4.26 36.42 -8.91
CA LYS A 371 -4.75 37.48 -9.77
C LYS A 371 -3.60 38.30 -10.34
N THR A 372 -3.84 38.88 -11.52
CA THR A 372 -2.84 39.75 -12.15
C THR A 372 -2.72 41.10 -11.42
N THR A 373 -1.52 41.66 -11.41
CA THR A 373 -1.22 42.97 -10.77
C THR A 373 -1.17 44.13 -11.78
N GLY A 374 -1.35 43.85 -13.07
CA GLY A 374 -1.14 44.79 -14.17
C GLY A 374 0.32 44.90 -14.64
N LYS A 375 1.28 44.31 -13.90
CA LYS A 375 2.65 44.13 -14.38
C LYS A 375 2.67 43.07 -15.50
N LYS A 376 3.42 43.35 -16.58
CA LYS A 376 3.54 42.43 -17.71
C LYS A 376 4.44 41.25 -17.33
N PRO A 377 3.99 39.99 -17.53
CA PRO A 377 4.79 38.81 -17.22
C PRO A 377 6.04 38.74 -18.08
N THR A 378 7.14 38.26 -17.50
CA THR A 378 8.34 37.86 -18.23
C THR A 378 8.49 36.34 -18.25
N ASP A 379 9.34 35.84 -19.15
CA ASP A 379 9.60 34.39 -19.28
C ASP A 379 10.74 33.95 -18.36
N VAL A 380 10.83 32.65 -18.07
CA VAL A 380 11.93 32.05 -17.30
C VAL A 380 13.15 31.95 -18.22
N LYS A 381 14.22 32.68 -17.91
CA LYS A 381 15.37 32.84 -18.84
C LYS A 381 16.11 31.56 -19.18
N GLU A 382 16.17 30.62 -18.25
CA GLU A 382 16.95 29.38 -18.39
C GLU A 382 16.22 28.35 -19.28
N ASP A 383 14.89 28.38 -19.29
CA ASP A 383 14.00 27.43 -19.99
C ASP A 383 12.88 28.16 -20.76
N ALA A 384 13.23 29.21 -21.50
CA ALA A 384 12.25 30.09 -22.13
C ALA A 384 11.46 29.38 -23.24
N ASP A 385 10.17 29.13 -22.99
CA ASP A 385 9.20 28.67 -23.98
C ASP A 385 8.03 29.66 -24.02
N ALA A 386 8.09 30.58 -24.99
CA ALA A 386 7.11 31.63 -25.13
C ALA A 386 5.69 31.10 -25.44
N ALA A 387 5.56 29.91 -26.04
CA ALA A 387 4.27 29.31 -26.33
C ALA A 387 3.64 28.76 -25.04
N LEU A 388 4.42 27.98 -24.29
CA LEU A 388 4.01 27.46 -22.98
C LEU A 388 3.71 28.62 -22.00
N ALA A 389 4.61 29.59 -21.88
CA ALA A 389 4.43 30.75 -21.01
C ALA A 389 3.14 31.51 -21.35
N LYS A 390 2.82 31.67 -22.63
CA LYS A 390 1.57 32.32 -23.05
C LYS A 390 0.34 31.51 -22.66
N GLU A 391 0.37 30.19 -22.84
CA GLU A 391 -0.74 29.30 -22.50
C GLU A 391 -0.98 29.25 -20.99
N VAL A 392 0.07 29.03 -20.21
CA VAL A 392 0.03 28.98 -18.74
C VAL A 392 -0.40 30.34 -18.17
N TRP A 393 0.09 31.46 -18.72
CA TRP A 393 -0.34 32.80 -18.32
C TRP A 393 -1.84 33.00 -18.55
N GLY A 394 -2.37 32.49 -19.67
CA GLY A 394 -3.80 32.54 -19.95
C GLY A 394 -4.64 31.88 -18.87
N LYS A 395 -4.19 30.74 -18.33
CA LYS A 395 -4.86 30.04 -17.22
C LYS A 395 -4.67 30.80 -15.89
N ALA A 396 -3.43 31.18 -15.56
CA ALA A 396 -3.09 31.89 -14.32
C ALA A 396 -3.83 33.23 -14.19
N ALA A 397 -3.92 34.02 -15.27
CA ALA A 397 -4.60 35.31 -15.26
C ALA A 397 -6.12 35.20 -15.04
N ARG A 398 -6.71 34.03 -15.28
CA ARG A 398 -8.11 33.72 -14.96
C ARG A 398 -8.31 33.16 -13.54
N GLY A 399 -7.23 33.02 -12.77
CA GLY A 399 -7.25 32.49 -11.42
C GLY A 399 -7.34 30.97 -11.34
N VAL A 400 -6.99 30.25 -12.43
CA VAL A 400 -6.88 28.78 -12.39
C VAL A 400 -5.68 28.40 -11.49
N PRO A 401 -5.84 27.52 -10.48
CA PRO A 401 -4.72 27.03 -9.68
C PRO A 401 -3.72 26.22 -10.52
N ALA A 402 -2.44 26.23 -10.14
CA ALA A 402 -1.40 25.50 -10.85
C ALA A 402 -1.68 23.98 -10.92
N GLY A 403 -2.12 23.37 -9.82
CA GLY A 403 -2.44 21.94 -9.77
C GLY A 403 -3.60 21.52 -10.68
N VAL A 404 -4.48 22.46 -11.07
CA VAL A 404 -5.56 22.21 -12.05
C VAL A 404 -5.04 22.39 -13.48
N ALA A 405 -4.10 23.30 -13.70
CA ALA A 405 -3.54 23.58 -15.02
C ALA A 405 -2.58 22.49 -15.51
N GLU A 406 -1.81 21.89 -14.60
CA GLU A 406 -0.79 20.87 -14.88
C GLU A 406 -1.29 19.69 -15.74
N PRO A 407 -2.35 18.94 -15.36
CA PRO A 407 -2.79 17.76 -16.11
C PRO A 407 -3.42 18.07 -17.48
N GLU A 408 -3.73 19.34 -17.77
CA GLU A 408 -4.32 19.75 -19.06
C GLU A 408 -3.26 20.04 -20.13
N LEU A 409 -1.98 20.11 -19.75
CA LEU A 409 -0.88 20.49 -20.63
C LEU A 409 -0.04 19.25 -20.99
N SER A 410 0.65 19.30 -22.13
CA SER A 410 1.57 18.24 -22.57
C SER A 410 3.01 18.52 -22.13
N VAL A 411 3.17 19.00 -20.90
CA VAL A 411 4.46 19.25 -20.22
C VAL A 411 4.39 18.75 -18.78
N ASP A 412 5.55 18.56 -18.17
CA ASP A 412 5.72 18.19 -16.77
C ASP A 412 5.26 19.29 -15.79
N SER A 413 4.89 18.87 -14.58
CA SER A 413 4.39 19.75 -13.51
C SER A 413 5.42 20.82 -13.13
N TYR A 414 6.70 20.49 -13.09
CA TYR A 414 7.80 21.42 -12.83
C TYR A 414 7.77 22.62 -13.77
N SER A 415 7.60 22.39 -15.08
CA SER A 415 7.63 23.45 -16.10
C SER A 415 6.47 24.45 -15.92
N VAL A 416 5.29 23.97 -15.52
CA VAL A 416 4.14 24.82 -15.17
C VAL A 416 4.40 25.57 -13.86
N ARG A 417 4.90 24.88 -12.83
CA ARG A 417 5.13 25.47 -11.50
C ARG A 417 6.16 26.58 -11.50
N ARG A 418 7.23 26.43 -12.28
CA ARG A 418 8.29 27.43 -12.45
C ARG A 418 7.76 28.74 -13.02
N LEU A 419 6.82 28.69 -13.96
CA LEU A 419 6.18 29.88 -14.52
C LEU A 419 5.34 30.61 -13.47
N TYR A 420 4.53 29.90 -12.69
CA TYR A 420 3.77 30.50 -11.57
C TYR A 420 4.71 31.11 -10.52
N GLU A 421 5.73 30.35 -10.08
CA GLU A 421 6.72 30.81 -9.10
C GLU A 421 7.41 32.09 -9.58
N HIS A 422 7.85 32.11 -10.84
CA HIS A 422 8.50 33.27 -11.45
C HIS A 422 7.59 34.49 -11.46
N TRP A 423 6.34 34.34 -11.92
CA TRP A 423 5.38 35.44 -11.98
C TRP A 423 4.94 35.97 -10.62
N VAL A 424 4.87 35.10 -9.61
CA VAL A 424 4.64 35.51 -8.22
C VAL A 424 5.85 36.28 -7.70
N THR A 425 7.07 35.76 -7.91
CA THR A 425 8.32 36.36 -7.41
C THR A 425 8.59 37.72 -8.05
N GLU A 426 8.35 37.87 -9.35
CA GLU A 426 8.49 39.17 -10.01
C GLU A 426 7.28 40.10 -9.75
N GLY A 427 6.20 39.61 -9.14
CA GLY A 427 5.01 40.40 -8.82
C GLY A 427 4.06 40.66 -9.99
N SER A 428 4.09 39.84 -11.03
CA SER A 428 3.09 39.81 -12.11
C SER A 428 1.80 39.12 -11.68
N LEU A 429 1.91 38.18 -10.73
CA LEU A 429 0.80 37.54 -10.02
C LEU A 429 0.88 37.84 -8.52
N VAL A 430 -0.28 37.90 -7.88
CA VAL A 430 -0.40 37.96 -6.42
C VAL A 430 -1.47 36.97 -5.97
N ARG A 431 -1.23 36.30 -4.84
CA ARG A 431 -2.18 35.35 -4.27
C ARG A 431 -3.49 36.06 -3.93
N ILE A 432 -4.62 35.40 -4.20
CA ILE A 432 -5.91 35.83 -3.71
C ILE A 432 -6.01 35.31 -2.27
N GLU A 433 -6.00 36.21 -1.29
CA GLU A 433 -6.28 35.83 0.10
C GLU A 433 -7.77 35.52 0.23
N ASP A 434 -8.10 34.39 0.85
CA ASP A 434 -9.46 34.11 1.29
C ASP A 434 -9.82 35.16 2.35
N ASN A 435 -10.66 36.11 1.98
CA ASN A 435 -11.35 36.92 2.99
C ASN A 435 -12.16 35.95 3.85
N SER A 436 -11.66 35.73 5.07
CA SER A 436 -12.32 34.93 6.11
C SER A 436 -13.72 35.46 6.43
#